data_AF-A0AAQ4EAI7-F1
#
_entry.id   AF-A0AAQ4EAI7-F1
#
_cell.length_a   1.000
_cell.length_b   1.000
_cell.length_c   1.000
_cell.angle_alpha   90.00
_cell.angle_beta   90.00
_cell.angle_gamma   90.00
#
_symmetry.space_group_name_H-M   'P 1'
#
loop_
_entity.id
_entity.type
_entity.pdbx_description
1 polymer ?
#
loop_
_entity_poly.entity_id
_entity_poly.type
_entity_poly.pdbx_seq_one_letter_code
_entity_poly.pdbx_strand_id
1 'polypeptide(L)'
;MAVEYEAMPLLLLAIFGEDKELFYKLTEEMASDDDLGDLPSCPFICAKGWTFLTANSYTICVDTHPVLHASKPDEAFKLLFFAHFAFNIQYQKETSLCLEFTQR
;
A
#
# COMPACT_ATOMS: atom_id res chain seq x y z
N MET A 1 -13.06 18.34 -0.22
CA MET A 1 -11.63 18.68 -0.37
C MET A 1 -10.68 17.57 0.09
N ALA A 2 -11.00 16.73 1.09
CA ALA A 2 -10.10 15.63 1.51
C ALA A 2 -10.04 14.44 0.52
N VAL A 3 -11.16 14.12 -0.13
CA VAL A 3 -11.30 12.94 -1.02
C VAL A 3 -10.39 13.01 -2.25
N GLU A 4 -10.05 14.21 -2.74
CA GLU A 4 -9.21 14.37 -3.94
C GLU A 4 -7.75 13.97 -3.71
N TYR A 5 -7.26 13.97 -2.46
CA TYR A 5 -5.88 13.61 -2.14
C TYR A 5 -5.73 12.15 -1.70
N GLU A 6 -6.78 11.52 -1.17
CA GLU A 6 -6.75 10.11 -0.73
C GLU A 6 -6.53 9.13 -1.89
N ALA A 7 -6.90 9.52 -3.12
CA ALA A 7 -6.72 8.71 -4.32
C ALA A 7 -5.49 9.09 -5.17
N MET A 8 -4.70 10.10 -4.76
CA MET A 8 -3.56 10.59 -5.55
C MET A 8 -2.53 9.48 -5.85
N PRO A 9 -2.14 8.61 -4.90
CA PRO A 9 -1.21 7.52 -5.20
C PRO A 9 -1.77 6.56 -6.26
N LEU A 10 -3.06 6.20 -6.16
CA LEU A 10 -3.71 5.33 -7.16
C LEU A 10 -3.80 5.99 -8.54
N LEU A 11 -4.02 7.31 -8.58
CA LEU A 11 -4.04 8.07 -9.83
C LEU A 11 -2.65 8.10 -10.49
N LEU A 12 -1.59 8.28 -9.69
CA LEU A 12 -0.22 8.25 -10.20
C LEU A 12 0.13 6.89 -10.80
N LEU A 13 -0.24 5.79 -10.11
CA LEU A 13 -0.07 4.43 -10.65
C LEU A 13 -0.77 4.26 -11.99
N ALA A 14 -2.01 4.74 -12.09
CA ALA A 14 -2.76 4.71 -13.34
C ALA A 14 -2.11 5.55 -14.46
N ILE A 15 -1.56 6.73 -14.13
CA ILE A 15 -0.87 7.61 -15.09
C ILE A 15 0.42 6.96 -15.61
N PHE A 16 1.19 6.31 -14.73
CA PHE A 16 2.43 5.62 -15.11
C PHE A 16 2.21 4.23 -15.70
N GLY A 17 0.96 3.74 -15.71
CA GLY A 17 0.61 2.41 -16.19
C GLY A 17 1.19 1.30 -15.32
N GLU A 18 1.42 1.58 -14.04
CA GLU A 18 1.95 0.61 -13.08
C GLU A 18 0.87 -0.32 -12.55
N ASP A 19 1.29 -1.54 -12.21
CA ASP A 19 0.41 -2.49 -11.57
C ASP A 19 0.17 -2.11 -10.11
N LYS A 20 -1.08 -1.83 -9.78
CA LYS A 20 -1.54 -1.53 -8.42
C LYS A 20 -1.27 -2.66 -7.43
N GLU A 21 -1.16 -3.91 -7.93
CA GLU A 21 -0.83 -5.08 -7.11
C GLU A 21 0.60 -5.02 -6.54
N LEU A 22 1.45 -4.11 -7.05
CA LEU A 22 2.76 -3.81 -6.46
C LEU A 22 2.66 -3.10 -5.10
N PHE A 23 1.53 -2.44 -4.83
CA PHE A 23 1.35 -1.62 -3.62
C PHE A 23 0.37 -2.24 -2.64
N TYR A 24 -0.67 -2.92 -3.14
CA TYR A 24 -1.70 -3.49 -2.26
C TYR A 24 -2.42 -4.70 -2.85
N LYS A 25 -3.02 -5.51 -1.96
CA LYS A 25 -4.04 -6.52 -2.29
C LYS A 25 -5.29 -6.26 -1.48
N LEU A 26 -6.39 -6.73 -2.03
CA LEU A 26 -7.66 -6.80 -1.34
C LEU A 26 -7.81 -8.17 -0.70
N THR A 27 -8.21 -8.18 0.56
CA THR A 27 -8.57 -9.39 1.29
C THR A 27 -10.00 -9.27 1.79
N GLU A 28 -10.62 -10.41 2.09
CA GLU A 28 -11.97 -10.44 2.65
C GLU A 28 -12.03 -9.67 3.98
N GLU A 29 -13.18 -9.05 4.27
CA GLU A 29 -13.35 -8.21 5.46
C GLU A 29 -13.11 -8.96 6.78
N MET A 30 -13.39 -10.27 6.78
CA MET A 30 -13.25 -11.14 7.94
C MET A 30 -11.91 -11.89 7.98
N ALA A 31 -11.00 -11.63 7.03
CA ALA A 31 -9.69 -12.25 7.00
C ALA A 31 -8.84 -11.79 8.20
N SER A 32 -8.27 -12.75 8.92
CA SER A 32 -7.23 -12.48 9.90
C SER A 32 -5.90 -12.17 9.20
N ASP A 33 -4.92 -11.68 9.97
CA ASP A 33 -3.59 -11.43 9.40
C ASP A 33 -2.84 -12.74 9.07
N ASP A 34 -3.28 -13.86 9.64
CA ASP A 34 -2.76 -15.20 9.29
C ASP A 34 -3.33 -15.69 7.94
N ASP A 35 -4.45 -15.11 7.49
CA ASP A 35 -5.13 -15.46 6.23
C ASP A 35 -4.57 -14.69 5.03
N LEU A 36 -3.49 -13.92 5.22
CA LEU A 36 -2.93 -13.08 4.17
C LEU A 36 -2.28 -13.91 3.04
N GLY A 37 -1.97 -15.19 3.24
CA GLY A 37 -1.37 -16.03 2.20
C GLY A 37 0.02 -15.57 1.76
N ASP A 38 0.41 -15.84 0.51
CA ASP A 38 1.72 -15.43 -0.01
C ASP A 38 1.81 -13.90 -0.06
N LEU A 39 2.74 -13.36 0.74
CA LEU A 39 3.04 -11.94 0.79
C LEU A 39 4.32 -11.66 -0.02
N PRO A 40 4.40 -10.53 -0.71
CA PRO A 40 5.65 -10.11 -1.33
C PRO A 40 6.72 -9.88 -0.26
N SER A 41 7.99 -10.05 -0.65
CA SER A 41 9.13 -9.73 0.22
C SER A 41 9.30 -8.21 0.40
N CYS A 42 8.88 -7.41 -0.59
CA CYS A 42 8.88 -5.95 -0.45
C CYS A 42 7.68 -5.47 0.38
N PRO A 43 7.77 -4.28 1.01
CA PRO A 43 6.66 -3.78 1.79
C PRO A 43 5.42 -3.50 0.94
N PHE A 44 4.26 -3.67 1.56
CA PHE A 44 3.01 -3.80 0.82
C PHE A 44 1.80 -3.62 1.75
N ILE A 45 0.65 -3.22 1.19
CA ILE A 45 -0.59 -3.00 1.94
C ILE A 45 -1.60 -4.13 1.72
N CYS A 46 -2.03 -4.77 2.80
CA CYS A 46 -3.23 -5.62 2.79
C CYS A 46 -4.44 -4.77 3.17
N ALA A 47 -5.38 -4.56 2.25
CA ALA A 47 -6.61 -3.81 2.49
C ALA A 47 -7.80 -4.77 2.66
N LYS A 48 -8.47 -4.72 3.82
CA LYS A 48 -9.62 -5.57 4.14
C LYS A 48 -10.92 -4.90 3.68
N GLY A 49 -11.48 -5.34 2.56
CA GLY A 49 -12.70 -4.78 1.98
C GLY A 49 -12.83 -4.98 0.47
N TRP A 50 -13.92 -4.47 -0.11
CA TRP A 50 -14.23 -4.66 -1.53
C TRP A 50 -13.38 -3.81 -2.48
N THR A 51 -12.96 -2.62 -2.05
CA THR A 51 -12.06 -1.76 -2.83
C THR A 51 -11.04 -1.14 -1.90
N PHE A 52 -9.90 -0.70 -2.44
CA PHE A 52 -8.86 -0.09 -1.62
C PHE A 52 -9.35 1.19 -0.95
N LEU A 53 -10.17 2.00 -1.63
CA LEU A 53 -10.65 3.28 -1.08
C LEU A 53 -11.78 3.10 -0.05
N THR A 54 -12.47 1.96 -0.08
CA THR A 54 -13.59 1.67 0.81
C THR A 54 -13.29 0.52 1.78
N ALA A 55 -12.02 0.16 1.95
CA ALA A 55 -11.61 -0.90 2.86
C ALA A 55 -11.75 -0.42 4.32
N ASN A 56 -12.11 -1.34 5.20
CA ASN A 56 -12.37 -1.03 6.61
C ASN A 56 -11.08 -0.93 7.43
N SER A 57 -10.00 -1.56 6.96
CA SER A 57 -8.69 -1.52 7.60
C SER A 57 -7.58 -1.87 6.62
N TYR A 58 -6.38 -1.42 6.96
CA TYR A 58 -5.17 -1.61 6.17
C TYR A 58 -4.06 -2.14 7.09
N THR A 59 -3.38 -3.20 6.66
CA THR A 59 -2.21 -3.75 7.34
C THR A 59 -1.01 -3.61 6.44
N ILE A 60 0.05 -2.97 6.92
CA ILE A 60 1.31 -2.82 6.22
C ILE A 60 2.15 -4.04 6.56
N CYS A 61 2.53 -4.78 5.53
CA CYS A 61 3.41 -5.92 5.64
C CYS A 61 4.82 -5.53 5.17
N VAL A 62 5.85 -6.03 5.84
CA VAL A 62 7.27 -5.92 5.45
C VAL A 62 7.87 -7.31 5.58
N ASP A 63 8.62 -7.78 4.58
CA ASP A 63 9.24 -9.12 4.58
C ASP A 63 8.25 -10.21 5.01
N THR A 64 7.04 -10.21 4.44
CA THR A 64 5.93 -11.14 4.75
C THR A 64 5.34 -11.08 6.17
N HIS A 65 5.67 -10.07 6.98
CA HIS A 65 5.13 -9.92 8.33
C HIS A 65 4.26 -8.67 8.45
N PRO A 66 3.07 -8.75 9.07
CA PRO A 66 2.30 -7.56 9.42
C PRO A 66 3.06 -6.74 10.47
N VAL A 67 3.25 -5.44 10.22
CA VAL A 67 4.06 -4.56 11.08
C VAL A 67 3.22 -3.43 11.67
N LEU A 68 2.37 -2.80 10.86
CA LEU A 68 1.60 -1.62 11.24
C LEU A 68 0.18 -1.69 10.71
N HIS A 69 -0.75 -1.09 11.43
CA HIS A 69 -2.13 -0.92 10.99
C HIS A 69 -2.44 0.54 10.69
N ALA A 70 -3.25 0.75 9.66
CA ALA A 70 -3.82 2.04 9.31
C ALA A 70 -5.34 1.91 9.18
N SER A 71 -6.02 3.01 9.50
CA SER A 71 -7.49 3.09 9.44
C SER A 71 -7.99 3.68 8.13
N LYS A 72 -7.10 4.34 7.39
CA LYS A 72 -7.40 5.07 6.17
C LYS A 72 -6.40 4.76 5.05
N PRO A 73 -6.82 4.88 3.79
CA PRO A 73 -5.96 4.59 2.65
C PRO A 73 -4.76 5.55 2.55
N ASP A 74 -4.92 6.83 2.91
CA ASP A 74 -3.83 7.81 2.87
C ASP A 74 -2.76 7.53 3.95
N GLU A 75 -3.17 7.12 5.14
CA GLU A 75 -2.28 6.67 6.22
C GLU A 75 -1.47 5.45 5.75
N ALA A 76 -2.11 4.48 5.10
CA ALA A 76 -1.44 3.29 4.59
C ALA A 76 -0.37 3.63 3.54
N PHE A 77 -0.69 4.52 2.58
CA PHE A 77 0.28 4.96 1.58
C PHE A 77 1.44 5.77 2.18
N LYS A 78 1.17 6.64 3.16
CA LYS A 78 2.24 7.37 3.88
C LYS A 78 3.20 6.40 4.57
N LEU A 79 2.69 5.34 5.17
CA LEU A 79 3.53 4.32 5.82
C LEU A 79 4.39 3.56 4.81
N LEU A 80 3.83 3.21 3.65
CA LEU A 80 4.58 2.58 2.56
C LEU A 80 5.65 3.53 1.99
N PHE A 81 5.34 4.82 1.88
CA PHE A 81 6.33 5.85 1.55
C PHE A 81 7.44 5.96 2.60
N PHE A 82 7.11 5.98 3.89
CA PHE A 82 8.12 6.01 4.96
C PHE A 82 9.00 4.77 4.99
N ALA A 83 8.45 3.58 4.72
CA ALA A 83 9.22 2.35 4.56
C ALA A 83 10.32 2.48 3.49
N HIS A 84 10.00 3.12 2.36
CA HIS A 84 10.98 3.39 1.33
C HIS A 84 11.99 4.49 1.72
N PHE A 85 11.50 5.68 2.10
CA PHE A 85 12.36 6.87 2.25
C PHE A 85 13.07 6.98 3.59
N ALA A 86 12.41 6.62 4.69
CA ALA A 86 12.96 6.78 6.04
C ALA A 86 13.72 5.54 6.49
N PHE A 87 13.22 4.35 6.13
CA PHE A 87 13.80 3.07 6.54
C PHE A 87 14.66 2.40 5.45
N ASN A 88 14.74 3.02 4.26
CA ASN A 88 15.56 2.57 3.13
C ASN A 88 15.28 1.11 2.73
N ILE A 89 14.02 0.67 2.89
CA ILE A 89 13.61 -0.67 2.47
C ILE A 89 13.53 -0.68 0.95
N GLN A 90 14.15 -1.70 0.34
CA GLN A 90 14.15 -1.84 -1.11
C GLN A 90 12.80 -2.34 -1.61
N TYR A 91 12.26 -1.63 -2.59
CA TYR A 91 11.11 -2.06 -3.37
C TYR A 91 11.58 -2.54 -4.73
N GLN A 92 10.67 -3.16 -5.49
CA GLN A 92 10.91 -3.38 -6.91
C GLN A 92 11.15 -2.03 -7.61
N LYS A 93 11.93 -2.06 -8.70
CA LYS A 93 12.46 -0.85 -9.35
C LYS A 93 11.34 0.09 -9.84
N GLU A 94 10.24 -0.49 -10.33
CA GLU A 94 9.06 0.25 -10.80
C GLU A 94 8.37 0.97 -9.63
N THR A 95 8.07 0.23 -8.55
CA THR A 95 7.46 0.76 -7.33
C THR A 95 8.30 1.88 -6.69
N SER A 96 9.63 1.77 -6.73
CA SER A 96 10.53 2.81 -6.21
C SER A 96 10.41 4.11 -7.00
N LEU A 97 10.30 4.05 -8.33
CA LEU A 97 10.15 5.23 -9.18
C LEU A 97 8.84 5.98 -8.93
N CYS A 98 7.73 5.25 -8.75
CA CYS A 98 6.45 5.87 -8.40
C CYS A 98 6.49 6.55 -7.01
N LEU A 99 7.16 5.92 -6.04
CA LEU A 99 7.36 6.50 -4.71
C LEU A 99 8.25 7.76 -4.78
N GLU A 100 9.32 7.74 -5.57
CA GLU A 100 10.17 8.91 -5.86
C GLU A 100 9.43 10.05 -6.55
N PHE A 101 8.48 9.75 -7.44
CA PHE A 101 7.64 10.78 -8.05
C PHE A 101 6.68 11.41 -7.04
N THR A 102 6.07 10.60 -6.17
CA THR A 102 5.14 11.07 -5.13
C THR A 102 5.81 12.02 -4.12
N GLN A 103 7.13 11.93 -3.94
CA GLN A 103 7.90 12.85 -3.09
C GLN A 103 7.99 14.28 -3.65
N ARG A 104 7.97 14.44 -4.98
CA ARG A 104 8.26 15.72 -5.66
C ARG A 104 7.02 16.58 -5.84
#